data_AF-A0A6J6BJX2-F1
#
_entry.id   AF-A0A6J6BJX2-F1
#
_cell.length_a   1.000
_cell.length_b   1.000
_cell.length_c   1.000
_cell.angle_alpha   90.00
_cell.angle_beta   90.00
_cell.angle_gamma   90.00
#
_symmetry.space_group_name_H-M   'P 1'
#
loop_
_entity.id
_entity.type
_entity.pdbx_description
1 polymer ?
#
loop_
_entity_poly.entity_id
_entity_poly.type
_entity_poly.pdbx_seq_one_letter_code
_entity_poly.pdbx_strand_id
1 'polypeptide(L)'
;MPHKVNPIRFENAESNLELSNAILDSLAATLVNSRLQRDLTDSSSQRNIGVGLGHSMLALDNATRGLGEIELSIGMLEADLLDNWEVLGEAIQTAIRAEVAAGRSAISDPYALLKELTRGKRIGHEELIAFIESLDLSDEVKARLIALKPNTYTGLAQALAERFGE
;
A
#
# COMPACT_ATOMS: atom_id res chain seq x y z
N MET A 1 27.33 -3.53 -4.11
CA MET A 1 26.12 -3.02 -4.80
C MET A 1 25.09 -4.12 -4.74
N PRO A 2 23.90 -3.89 -4.19
CA PRO A 2 22.82 -4.87 -4.26
C PRO A 2 22.56 -5.18 -5.75
N HIS A 3 22.53 -6.46 -6.10
CA HIS A 3 22.27 -6.88 -7.48
C HIS A 3 20.78 -6.74 -7.76
N LYS A 4 20.42 -6.17 -8.93
CA LYS A 4 19.02 -6.06 -9.35
C LYS A 4 18.45 -7.46 -9.54
N VAL A 5 17.44 -7.81 -8.75
CA VAL A 5 16.64 -9.02 -8.96
C VAL A 5 15.65 -8.75 -10.09
N ASN A 6 15.64 -9.61 -11.11
CA ASN A 6 14.69 -9.51 -12.21
C ASN A 6 13.35 -10.15 -11.77
N PRO A 7 12.21 -9.43 -11.80
CA PRO A 7 10.93 -9.95 -11.33
C PRO A 7 10.26 -10.99 -12.27
N ILE A 8 11.04 -11.70 -13.10
CA ILE A 8 10.55 -12.63 -14.13
C ILE A 8 9.57 -13.69 -13.61
N ARG A 9 9.72 -14.11 -12.36
CA ARG A 9 8.78 -15.05 -11.75
C ARG A 9 7.41 -14.43 -11.54
N PHE A 10 7.35 -13.17 -11.09
CA PHE A 10 6.09 -12.45 -10.94
C PHE A 10 5.47 -12.15 -12.32
N GLU A 11 6.27 -11.76 -13.31
CA GLU A 11 5.81 -11.54 -14.70
C GLU A 11 5.20 -12.83 -15.30
N ASN A 12 5.86 -13.98 -15.09
CA ASN A 12 5.34 -15.29 -15.51
C ASN A 12 4.06 -15.66 -14.75
N ALA A 13 3.99 -15.37 -13.45
CA ALA A 13 2.81 -15.63 -12.65
C ALA A 13 1.61 -14.79 -13.11
N GLU A 14 1.82 -13.49 -13.37
CA GLU A 14 0.81 -12.57 -13.88
C GLU A 14 0.19 -13.07 -15.19
N SER A 15 1.02 -13.41 -16.18
CA SER A 15 0.55 -13.91 -17.47
C SER A 15 -0.24 -15.22 -17.34
N ASN A 16 0.20 -16.14 -16.46
CA ASN A 16 -0.51 -17.39 -16.24
C ASN A 16 -1.82 -17.20 -15.44
N LEU A 17 -1.91 -16.22 -14.53
CA LEU A 17 -3.17 -15.87 -13.87
C LEU A 17 -4.18 -15.33 -14.88
N GLU A 18 -3.74 -14.49 -15.82
CA GLU A 18 -4.60 -13.96 -16.88
C GLU A 18 -5.19 -15.08 -17.75
N LEU A 19 -4.34 -16.00 -18.23
CA LEU A 19 -4.77 -17.15 -19.02
C LEU A 19 -5.69 -18.09 -18.23
N SER A 20 -5.36 -18.34 -16.96
CA SER A 20 -6.19 -19.13 -16.05
C SER A 20 -7.59 -18.53 -15.94
N ASN A 21 -7.68 -17.24 -15.63
CA ASN A 21 -8.96 -16.54 -15.47
C ASN A 21 -9.77 -16.56 -16.76
N ALA A 22 -9.17 -16.24 -17.91
CA ALA A 22 -9.87 -16.24 -19.19
C ALA A 22 -10.51 -17.61 -19.51
N ILE A 23 -9.81 -18.71 -19.24
CA ILE A 23 -10.33 -20.06 -19.45
C ILE A 23 -11.41 -20.38 -18.43
N LEU A 24 -11.17 -20.14 -17.14
CA LEU A 24 -12.11 -20.47 -16.08
C LEU A 24 -13.39 -19.64 -16.17
N ASP A 25 -13.33 -18.37 -16.56
CA ASP A 25 -14.49 -17.51 -16.79
C ASP A 25 -15.32 -18.03 -17.98
N SER A 26 -14.66 -18.42 -19.07
CA SER A 26 -15.34 -19.04 -20.23
C SER A 26 -16.07 -20.32 -19.84
N LEU A 27 -15.42 -21.18 -19.04
CA LEU A 27 -16.02 -22.41 -18.52
C LEU A 27 -17.18 -22.12 -17.57
N ALA A 28 -17.03 -21.17 -16.64
CA ALA A 28 -18.08 -20.78 -15.70
C ALA A 28 -19.32 -20.26 -16.42
N ALA A 29 -19.16 -19.45 -17.46
CA ALA A 29 -20.27 -18.96 -18.26
C ALA A 29 -20.96 -20.06 -19.08
N THR A 30 -20.17 -21.01 -19.62
CA THR A 30 -20.67 -22.06 -20.51
C THR A 30 -21.36 -23.19 -19.76
N LEU A 31 -20.76 -23.69 -18.69
CA LEU A 31 -21.20 -24.93 -18.04
C LEU A 31 -22.53 -24.82 -17.26
N VAL A 32 -22.98 -23.60 -16.97
CA VAL A 32 -24.25 -23.35 -16.26
C VAL A 32 -25.46 -23.27 -17.19
N ASN A 33 -25.25 -23.27 -18.52
CA ASN A 33 -26.31 -23.16 -19.51
C ASN A 33 -26.30 -24.35 -20.47
N SER A 34 -27.43 -25.02 -20.60
CA SER A 34 -27.61 -26.10 -21.56
C SER A 34 -29.05 -26.10 -22.09
N ARG A 35 -29.24 -26.29 -23.40
CA ARG A 35 -30.56 -26.20 -24.05
C ARG A 35 -31.43 -27.42 -23.70
N LEU A 36 -32.67 -27.17 -23.23
CA LEU A 36 -33.68 -28.19 -22.89
C LEU A 36 -33.16 -29.22 -21.87
N GLN A 37 -33.26 -30.53 -22.14
CA GLN A 37 -32.85 -31.57 -21.19
C GLN A 37 -31.33 -31.72 -21.10
N ARG A 38 -30.61 -31.62 -22.22
CA ARG A 38 -29.22 -31.14 -22.33
C ARG A 38 -28.81 -30.97 -23.79
N ASP A 39 -27.85 -30.09 -24.06
CA ASP A 39 -26.99 -30.18 -25.24
C ASP A 39 -25.58 -30.70 -24.86
N LEU A 40 -24.73 -30.97 -25.85
CA LEU A 40 -23.42 -31.64 -25.64
C LEU A 40 -22.22 -30.69 -25.75
N THR A 41 -22.44 -29.37 -25.79
CA THR A 41 -21.33 -28.40 -25.89
C THR A 41 -20.45 -28.41 -24.64
N ASP A 42 -21.04 -28.71 -23.48
CA ASP A 42 -20.37 -28.89 -22.20
C ASP A 42 -19.29 -30.00 -22.23
N SER A 43 -19.50 -31.09 -22.98
CA SER A 43 -18.58 -32.23 -23.06
C SER A 43 -17.19 -31.86 -23.58
N SER A 44 -17.11 -30.92 -24.54
CA SER A 44 -15.82 -30.42 -25.03
C SER A 44 -15.23 -29.39 -24.07
N SER A 45 -16.07 -28.50 -23.52
CA SER A 45 -15.66 -27.48 -22.56
C SER A 45 -15.05 -28.09 -21.29
N GLN A 46 -15.68 -29.13 -20.71
CA GLN A 46 -15.20 -29.79 -19.48
C GLN A 46 -13.79 -30.38 -19.62
N ARG A 47 -13.35 -30.74 -20.83
CA ARG A 47 -11.97 -31.23 -21.08
C ARG A 47 -10.91 -30.16 -20.92
N ASN A 48 -11.30 -28.88 -20.83
CA ASN A 48 -10.41 -27.75 -20.64
C ASN A 48 -10.33 -27.25 -19.19
N ILE A 49 -11.06 -27.87 -18.25
CA ILE A 49 -10.98 -27.52 -16.81
C ILE A 49 -9.53 -27.62 -16.31
N GLY A 50 -8.83 -28.71 -16.68
CA GLY A 50 -7.44 -28.91 -16.31
C GLY A 50 -6.49 -27.87 -16.92
N VAL A 51 -6.83 -27.25 -18.05
CA VAL A 51 -5.99 -26.23 -18.69
C VAL A 51 -6.03 -24.93 -17.87
N GLY A 52 -7.21 -24.47 -17.47
CA GLY A 52 -7.35 -23.31 -16.59
C GLY A 52 -6.65 -23.52 -15.25
N LEU A 53 -6.89 -24.67 -14.61
CA LEU A 53 -6.21 -25.02 -13.36
C LEU A 53 -4.70 -25.19 -13.51
N GLY A 54 -4.23 -25.69 -14.66
CA GLY A 54 -2.81 -25.84 -14.95
C GLY A 54 -2.07 -24.50 -15.00
N HIS A 55 -2.65 -23.50 -15.66
CA HIS A 55 -2.13 -22.13 -15.65
C HIS A 55 -2.14 -21.54 -14.24
N SER A 56 -3.22 -21.73 -13.47
CA SER A 56 -3.29 -21.28 -12.07
C SER A 56 -2.16 -21.89 -11.22
N MET A 57 -1.96 -23.20 -11.31
CA MET A 57 -0.90 -23.91 -10.56
C MET A 57 0.50 -23.40 -10.92
N LEU A 58 0.77 -23.19 -12.21
CA LEU A 58 2.05 -22.64 -12.67
C LEU A 58 2.27 -21.21 -12.17
N ALA A 59 1.22 -20.40 -12.14
CA ALA A 59 1.30 -19.05 -11.60
C ALA A 59 1.63 -19.06 -10.10
N LEU A 60 0.95 -19.89 -9.32
CA LEU A 60 1.19 -20.02 -7.89
C LEU A 60 2.62 -20.49 -7.59
N ASP A 61 3.12 -21.51 -8.30
CA ASP A 61 4.51 -21.97 -8.14
C ASP A 61 5.52 -20.85 -8.45
N ASN A 62 5.32 -20.09 -9.53
CA ASN A 62 6.20 -18.97 -9.86
C ASN A 62 6.12 -17.85 -8.81
N ALA A 63 4.93 -17.45 -8.39
CA ALA A 63 4.74 -16.41 -7.37
C ALA A 63 5.39 -16.83 -6.03
N THR A 64 5.17 -18.07 -5.57
CA THR A 64 5.78 -18.59 -4.35
C THR A 64 7.30 -18.61 -4.41
N ARG A 65 7.88 -19.05 -5.54
CA ARG A 65 9.34 -18.99 -5.74
C ARG A 65 9.85 -17.55 -5.78
N GLY A 66 9.11 -16.65 -6.42
CA GLY A 66 9.43 -15.22 -6.46
C GLY A 66 9.47 -14.59 -5.07
N LEU A 67 8.50 -14.92 -4.21
CA LEU A 67 8.48 -14.47 -2.82
C LEU A 67 9.70 -14.96 -2.03
N GLY A 68 10.22 -16.15 -2.33
CA GLY A 68 11.45 -16.67 -1.72
C GLY A 68 12.75 -15.99 -2.19
N GLU A 69 12.69 -15.16 -3.23
CA GLU A 69 13.83 -14.42 -3.79
C GLU A 69 13.85 -12.94 -3.36
N ILE A 70 12.86 -12.47 -2.59
CA ILE A 70 12.77 -11.08 -2.15
C ILE A 70 13.74 -10.81 -0.98
N GLU A 71 14.54 -9.76 -1.14
CA GLU A 71 15.34 -9.16 -0.07
C GLU A 71 15.04 -7.66 0.00
N LEU A 72 14.80 -7.14 1.21
CA LEU A 72 14.48 -5.73 1.41
C LEU A 72 15.74 -4.85 1.35
N SER A 73 15.70 -3.82 0.50
CA SER A 73 16.72 -2.76 0.52
C SER A 73 16.38 -1.72 1.58
N ILE A 74 16.67 -2.03 2.84
CA ILE A 74 16.30 -1.20 4.00
C ILE A 74 16.84 0.23 3.85
N GLY A 75 18.11 0.39 3.47
CA GLY A 75 18.72 1.71 3.32
C GLY A 75 18.06 2.58 2.22
N MET A 76 17.53 1.96 1.16
CA MET A 76 16.78 2.69 0.13
C MET A 76 15.42 3.16 0.66
N LEU A 77 14.72 2.29 1.42
CA LEU A 77 13.43 2.63 2.03
C LEU A 77 13.58 3.75 3.07
N GLU A 78 14.60 3.67 3.91
CA GLU A 78 14.88 4.70 4.91
C GLU A 78 15.23 6.05 4.28
N ALA A 79 16.07 6.05 3.22
CA ALA A 79 16.41 7.25 2.49
C ALA A 79 15.17 7.88 1.84
N ASP A 80 14.33 7.08 1.18
CA ASP A 80 13.09 7.57 0.56
C ASP A 80 12.15 8.18 1.61
N LEU A 81 11.97 7.54 2.77
CA LEU A 81 11.17 8.10 3.85
C LEU A 81 11.75 9.42 4.39
N LEU A 82 13.06 9.49 4.60
CA LEU A 82 13.72 10.69 5.13
C LEU A 82 13.82 11.84 4.12
N ASP A 83 13.62 11.57 2.83
CA ASP A 83 13.57 12.59 1.77
C ASP A 83 12.16 13.22 1.59
N ASN A 84 11.16 12.72 2.33
CA ASN A 84 9.75 13.11 2.18
C ASN A 84 9.10 13.48 3.53
N TRP A 85 9.57 14.55 4.20
CA TRP A 85 9.02 14.99 5.49
C TRP A 85 7.60 15.56 5.41
N GLU A 86 7.16 15.96 4.21
CA GLU A 86 5.82 16.47 3.95
C GLU A 86 4.70 15.49 4.34
N VAL A 87 4.98 14.19 4.42
CA VAL A 87 4.01 13.17 4.85
C VAL A 87 3.53 13.38 6.29
N LEU A 88 4.33 14.05 7.14
CA LEU A 88 3.94 14.41 8.50
C LEU A 88 2.93 15.56 8.55
N GLY A 89 2.66 16.22 7.42
CA GLY A 89 1.69 17.31 7.34
C GLY A 89 0.30 16.89 7.80
N GLU A 90 -0.16 15.68 7.46
CA GLU A 90 -1.45 15.16 7.91
C GLU A 90 -1.51 14.99 9.44
N ALA A 91 -0.41 14.51 10.05
CA ALA A 91 -0.31 14.37 11.50
C ALA A 91 -0.42 15.73 12.20
N ILE A 92 0.29 16.73 11.70
CA ILE A 92 0.26 18.10 12.22
C ILE A 92 -1.14 18.69 12.05
N GLN A 93 -1.76 18.53 10.88
CA GLN A 93 -3.12 19.02 10.63
C GLN A 93 -4.13 18.43 11.63
N THR A 94 -4.02 17.13 11.87
CA THR A 94 -4.91 16.40 12.76
C THR A 94 -4.70 16.81 14.22
N ALA A 95 -3.45 17.01 14.64
CA ALA A 95 -3.13 17.52 15.97
C ALA A 95 -3.69 18.93 16.21
N ILE A 96 -3.56 19.84 15.22
CA ILE A 96 -4.16 21.18 15.31
C ILE A 96 -5.68 21.06 15.45
N ARG A 97 -6.35 20.25 14.63
CA ARG A 97 -7.80 20.04 14.71
C ARG A 97 -8.23 19.53 16.09
N ALA A 98 -7.44 18.65 16.71
CA ALA A 98 -7.70 18.14 18.05
C ALA A 98 -7.55 19.22 19.13
N GLU A 99 -6.52 20.07 19.06
CA GLU A 99 -6.33 21.19 20.00
C GLU A 99 -7.44 22.24 19.87
N VAL A 100 -7.86 22.56 18.64
CA VAL A 100 -8.99 23.47 18.37
C VAL A 100 -10.28 22.91 18.93
N ALA A 101 -10.58 21.63 18.67
CA ALA A 101 -11.77 20.97 19.21
C ALA A 101 -11.78 20.93 20.75
N ALA A 102 -10.60 20.88 21.38
CA ALA A 102 -10.45 20.94 22.82
C ALA A 102 -10.41 22.37 23.40
N GLY A 103 -10.53 23.41 22.57
CA GLY A 103 -10.52 24.81 22.98
C GLY A 103 -9.14 25.33 23.43
N ARG A 104 -8.05 24.65 23.06
CA ARG A 104 -6.67 25.01 23.42
C ARG A 104 -5.91 25.78 22.34
N SER A 105 -6.48 25.87 21.13
CA SER A 105 -5.88 26.57 20.00
C SER A 105 -6.93 27.39 19.27
N ALA A 106 -6.54 28.58 18.79
CA ALA A 106 -7.39 29.45 17.99
C ALA A 106 -7.16 29.30 16.47
N ILE A 107 -6.38 28.30 16.03
CA ILE A 107 -6.06 28.10 14.61
C ILE A 107 -7.33 27.78 13.82
N SER A 108 -7.70 28.67 12.88
CA SER A 108 -8.95 28.57 12.11
C SER A 108 -8.82 27.76 10.81
N ASP A 109 -7.65 27.77 10.17
CA ASP A 109 -7.41 27.02 8.93
C ASP A 109 -6.05 26.28 8.93
N PRO A 110 -6.01 25.06 9.50
CA PRO A 110 -4.80 24.22 9.52
C PRO A 110 -4.33 23.80 8.13
N TYR A 111 -5.24 23.70 7.16
CA TYR A 111 -4.92 23.26 5.81
C TYR A 111 -4.16 24.34 5.05
N ALA A 112 -4.60 25.60 5.13
CA ALA A 112 -3.91 26.72 4.51
C ALA A 112 -2.48 26.89 5.04
N LEU A 113 -2.27 26.73 6.35
CA LEU A 113 -0.94 26.82 6.98
C LEU A 113 0.04 25.77 6.43
N LEU A 114 -0.40 24.50 6.33
CA LEU A 114 0.40 23.42 5.76
C LEU A 114 0.63 23.57 4.27
N LYS A 115 -0.38 24.05 3.54
CA LYS A 115 -0.26 24.33 2.11
C LYS A 115 0.81 25.37 1.84
N GLU A 116 0.87 26.45 2.62
CA GLU A 116 1.91 27.47 2.47
C GLU A 116 3.31 26.94 2.79
N LEU A 117 3.44 26.07 3.80
CA LEU A 117 4.73 25.44 4.14
C LEU A 117 5.25 24.52 3.01
N THR A 118 4.36 23.76 2.39
CA THR A 118 4.67 22.76 1.36
C THR A 118 4.73 23.33 -0.06
N ARG A 119 4.32 24.59 -0.29
CA ARG A 119 4.10 25.10 -1.63
C ARG A 119 5.39 25.32 -2.41
N GLY A 120 5.65 24.44 -3.37
CA GLY A 120 6.74 24.57 -4.34
C GLY A 120 8.13 24.32 -3.77
N LYS A 121 8.23 23.67 -2.60
CA LYS A 121 9.49 23.35 -1.93
C LYS A 121 9.38 21.97 -1.26
N ARG A 122 10.49 21.23 -1.22
CA ARG A 122 10.63 20.13 -0.27
C ARG A 122 10.87 20.71 1.12
N ILE A 123 10.30 20.07 2.12
CA ILE A 123 10.48 20.45 3.52
C ILE A 123 11.48 19.47 4.12
N GLY A 124 12.47 19.99 4.85
CA GLY A 124 13.39 19.21 5.65
C GLY A 124 12.97 19.14 7.12
N HIS A 125 13.77 18.43 7.90
CA HIS A 125 13.53 18.29 9.34
C HIS A 125 13.49 19.64 10.07
N GLU A 126 14.43 20.54 9.76
CA GLU A 126 14.59 21.82 10.44
C GLU A 126 13.42 22.77 10.15
N GLU A 127 12.98 22.86 8.88
CA GLU A 127 11.83 23.68 8.51
C GLU A 127 10.52 23.19 9.14
N LEU A 128 10.36 21.87 9.27
CA LEU A 128 9.20 21.29 9.92
C LEU A 128 9.17 21.58 11.43
N ILE A 129 10.32 21.50 12.11
CA ILE A 129 10.44 21.85 13.53
C ILE A 129 10.10 23.33 13.73
N ALA A 130 10.72 24.23 12.96
CA ALA A 130 10.48 25.66 13.06
C ALA A 130 9.00 26.00 12.83
N PHE A 131 8.35 25.29 11.89
CA PHE A 131 6.90 25.42 11.69
C PHE A 131 6.12 24.98 12.92
N ILE A 132 6.37 23.79 13.48
CA ILE A 132 5.66 23.28 14.66
C ILE A 132 5.82 24.21 15.86
N GLU A 133 7.02 24.75 16.08
CA GLU A 133 7.29 25.70 17.17
C GLU A 133 6.47 26.99 17.04
N SER A 134 6.25 27.45 15.80
CA SER A 134 5.45 28.65 15.50
C SER A 134 3.94 28.49 15.72
N LEU A 135 3.43 27.26 15.83
CA LEU A 135 1.99 27.00 15.98
C LEU A 135 1.50 27.32 17.39
N ASP A 136 0.26 27.79 17.48
CA ASP A 136 -0.49 27.95 18.74
C ASP A 136 -1.02 26.58 19.20
N LEU A 137 -0.14 25.76 19.78
CA LEU A 137 -0.43 24.42 20.32
C LEU A 137 0.21 24.28 21.70
N SER A 138 -0.34 23.39 22.53
CA SER A 138 0.27 23.04 23.81
C SER A 138 1.67 22.42 23.66
N ASP A 139 2.54 22.65 24.66
CA ASP A 139 3.92 22.14 24.65
C ASP A 139 3.99 20.61 24.54
N GLU A 140 3.03 19.90 25.15
CA GLU A 140 2.90 18.45 25.05
C GLU A 140 2.69 18.00 23.59
N VAL A 141 1.78 18.67 22.87
CA VAL A 141 1.50 18.34 21.46
C VAL A 141 2.69 18.70 20.57
N LYS A 142 3.33 19.85 20.79
CA LYS A 142 4.55 20.24 20.06
C LYS A 142 5.66 19.20 20.25
N ALA A 143 5.93 18.80 21.50
CA ALA A 143 6.95 17.79 21.80
C ALA A 143 6.66 16.46 21.08
N ARG A 144 5.39 16.02 21.04
CA ARG A 144 4.99 14.81 20.31
C ARG A 144 5.20 14.95 18.80
N LEU A 145 4.83 16.09 18.21
CA LEU A 145 4.99 16.33 16.77
C LEU A 145 6.47 16.43 16.36
N ILE A 146 7.32 17.07 17.16
CA ILE A 146 8.77 17.18 16.91
C ILE A 146 9.46 15.81 16.98
N ALA A 147 8.96 14.91 17.82
CA ALA A 147 9.49 13.54 17.93
C ALA A 147 9.12 12.65 16.73
N LEU A 148 8.15 13.04 15.90
CA LEU A 148 7.76 12.26 14.72
C LEU A 148 8.83 12.30 13.63
N LYS A 149 8.99 11.18 12.95
CA LYS A 149 9.79 11.03 11.74
C LYS A 149 8.98 10.27 10.71
N PRO A 150 9.23 10.45 9.40
CA PRO A 150 8.52 9.70 8.37
C PRO A 150 8.57 8.17 8.59
N ASN A 151 9.72 7.64 9.02
CA ASN A 151 9.90 6.21 9.29
C ASN A 151 9.29 5.72 10.62
N THR A 152 8.88 6.61 11.52
CA THR A 152 8.17 6.25 12.77
C THR A 152 6.69 6.57 12.73
N TYR A 153 6.23 7.31 11.71
CA TYR A 153 4.83 7.65 11.49
C TYR A 153 4.11 6.54 10.70
N THR A 154 4.15 5.31 11.21
CA THR A 154 3.54 4.12 10.58
C THR A 154 2.19 3.73 11.17
N GLY A 155 1.68 4.50 12.14
CA GLY A 155 0.41 4.24 12.81
C GLY A 155 0.35 2.82 13.40
N LEU A 156 -0.71 2.09 13.05
CA LEU A 156 -0.94 0.71 13.52
C LEU A 156 -0.35 -0.36 12.61
N ALA A 157 0.46 -0.01 11.60
CA ALA A 157 0.91 -0.95 10.57
C ALA A 157 1.58 -2.21 11.15
N GLN A 158 2.53 -2.05 12.07
CA GLN A 158 3.21 -3.18 12.70
C GLN A 158 2.25 -4.03 13.54
N ALA A 159 1.44 -3.40 14.39
CA ALA A 159 0.49 -4.12 15.25
C ALA A 159 -0.55 -4.92 14.44
N LEU A 160 -1.00 -4.39 13.30
CA LEU A 160 -1.92 -5.09 12.40
C LEU A 160 -1.24 -6.28 11.70
N ALA A 161 0.03 -6.14 11.31
CA ALA A 161 0.80 -7.22 10.70
C ALA A 161 1.07 -8.37 11.69
N GLU A 162 1.44 -8.05 12.93
CA GLU A 162 1.66 -9.04 13.99
C GLU A 162 0.37 -9.80 14.32
N ARG A 163 -0.77 -9.08 14.45
CA ARG A 163 -2.07 -9.69 14.72
C ARG A 163 -2.55 -10.66 13.64
N PHE A 164 -2.18 -10.45 12.37
CA PHE A 164 -2.56 -11.38 11.30
C PHE A 164 -1.83 -12.74 11.39
N GLY A 165 -0.66 -12.76 12.05
CA GLY A 165 0.15 -13.96 12.23
C GLY A 165 -0.21 -14.80 13.47
N GLU A 166 -1.03 -14.25 14.39
CA GLU A 166 -1.60 -14.94 15.56
C GLU A 166 -2.92 -15.65 15.22
#